data_AF-A0A9D2WP19-F1
#
_entry.id   AF-A0A9D2WP19-F1
#
_cell.length_a   1.000
_cell.length_b   1.000
_cell.length_c   1.000
_cell.angle_alpha   90.00
_cell.angle_beta   90.00
_cell.angle_gamma   90.00
#
_symmetry.space_group_name_H-M   'P 1'
#
loop_
_entity.id
_entity.type
_entity.pdbx_description
1 polymer ?
#
loop_
_entity_poly.entity_id
_entity_poly.type
_entity_poly.pdbx_seq_one_letter_code
_entity_poly.pdbx_strand_id
1 'polypeptide(L)'
;MTQMIGRALRGEKAGGTKDAYIVSFVDNWNNKIAWVNPEKLIDGEGSFIDKNYDHKKRMLRIISIEKLEEFAGIVNETIDTTRLESIDFIKRVPLGMYVFTFIDENSLEHNHQILVYDSTKAQYEELIKALPALFADYGIEEEFIDAKQLTELLDRCRDTYFDDDMIPPYNMRDIEYLLKYYAQKGSDPLFVPFEEIDRRKVDLAVIAKEIVDKDMRRSEQNAYINYLWDDETSLIKVYFGNKYFFKRQLEIEIDKILGEFEYNTDKENVTGEEREISALSLHEIFKQFPAFGKKLRSKVFEKGKTTSGQYKCAICGKTSPHKALFQIDHILPMSKGGLTKEDNLQLLCRTCNLKKGDKL
;
A
#
# COMPACT_ATOMS: atom_id res chain seq x y z
N MET A 1 -1.61 -33.60 -28.91
CA MET A 1 -2.36 -33.28 -30.16
C MET A 1 -1.97 -34.16 -31.36
N THR A 2 -0.82 -34.84 -31.34
CA THR A 2 -0.31 -35.63 -32.49
C THR A 2 -1.08 -36.93 -32.77
N GLN A 3 -1.69 -37.55 -31.74
CA GLN A 3 -2.41 -38.83 -31.89
C GLN A 3 -3.78 -38.69 -32.57
N MET A 4 -4.42 -37.51 -32.50
CA MET A 4 -5.76 -37.28 -33.06
C MET A 4 -5.73 -37.02 -34.57
N ILE A 5 -4.70 -36.33 -35.07
CA ILE A 5 -4.51 -36.06 -36.51
C ILE A 5 -4.21 -37.36 -37.28
N GLY A 6 -3.44 -38.28 -36.69
CA GLY A 6 -3.06 -39.54 -37.34
C GLY A 6 -4.23 -40.49 -37.62
N ARG A 7 -5.38 -40.35 -36.93
CA ARG A 7 -6.59 -41.12 -37.23
C ARG A 7 -7.36 -40.57 -38.43
N ALA A 8 -7.36 -39.25 -38.61
CA ALA A 8 -8.04 -38.58 -39.72
C ALA A 8 -7.32 -38.79 -41.07
N LEU A 9 -6.01 -39.06 -41.06
CA LEU A 9 -5.19 -39.25 -42.27
C LEU A 9 -5.16 -40.70 -42.79
N ARG A 10 -6.07 -41.57 -42.33
CA ARG A 10 -6.18 -42.93 -42.87
C ARG A 10 -6.86 -42.86 -44.24
N GLY A 11 -6.23 -43.41 -45.27
CA GLY A 11 -6.84 -43.51 -46.60
C GLY A 11 -7.96 -44.54 -46.68
N GLU A 12 -8.75 -44.52 -47.76
CA GLU A 12 -9.94 -45.37 -47.95
C GLU A 12 -9.65 -46.88 -47.77
N LYS A 13 -8.47 -47.35 -48.20
CA LYS A 13 -8.06 -48.75 -48.05
C LYS A 13 -7.89 -49.20 -46.59
N ALA A 14 -7.72 -48.27 -45.66
CA ALA A 14 -7.57 -48.55 -44.22
C ALA A 14 -8.82 -48.12 -43.42
N GLY A 15 -9.96 -47.92 -44.10
CA GLY A 15 -11.25 -47.59 -43.49
C GLY A 15 -11.44 -46.10 -43.16
N GLY A 16 -10.64 -45.20 -43.73
CA GLY A 16 -10.86 -43.76 -43.65
C GLY A 16 -11.58 -43.19 -44.89
N THR A 17 -11.70 -41.87 -44.98
CA THR A 17 -12.42 -41.17 -46.07
C THR A 17 -11.45 -40.58 -47.10
N LYS A 18 -11.94 -40.31 -48.32
CA LYS A 18 -11.17 -39.66 -49.39
C LYS A 18 -10.59 -38.31 -48.98
N ASP A 19 -11.39 -37.53 -48.25
CA ASP A 19 -11.03 -36.20 -47.74
C ASP A 19 -10.99 -36.22 -46.22
N ALA A 20 -10.04 -35.50 -45.64
CA ALA A 20 -9.89 -35.33 -44.19
C ALA A 20 -10.07 -33.85 -43.81
N TYR A 21 -11.08 -33.56 -43.01
CA TYR A 21 -11.38 -32.20 -42.54
C TYR A 21 -10.86 -32.03 -41.11
N ILE A 22 -9.81 -31.21 -40.96
CA ILE A 22 -9.27 -30.85 -39.64
C ILE A 22 -9.87 -29.51 -39.26
N VAL A 23 -10.76 -29.51 -38.26
CA VAL A 23 -11.33 -28.29 -37.69
C VAL A 23 -10.51 -27.90 -36.47
N SER A 24 -9.78 -26.79 -36.58
CA SER A 24 -9.08 -26.19 -35.44
C SER A 24 -10.01 -25.16 -34.80
N PHE A 25 -10.41 -25.39 -33.56
CA PHE A 25 -11.07 -24.38 -32.74
C PHE A 25 -9.99 -23.52 -32.10
N VAL A 26 -9.73 -22.35 -32.69
CA VAL A 26 -8.90 -21.32 -32.07
C VAL A 26 -9.84 -20.33 -31.41
N ASP A 27 -9.86 -20.36 -30.08
CA ASP A 27 -10.75 -19.52 -29.29
C ASP A 27 -10.16 -18.12 -29.13
N ASN A 28 -10.62 -17.16 -29.94
CA ASN A 28 -10.22 -15.75 -29.85
C ASN A 28 -11.16 -14.93 -28.93
N TRP A 29 -11.73 -15.56 -27.90
CA TRP A 29 -12.79 -14.98 -27.07
C TRP A 29 -12.34 -13.83 -26.15
N ASN A 30 -11.04 -13.63 -25.95
CA ASN A 30 -10.54 -12.58 -25.07
C ASN A 30 -10.93 -11.15 -25.51
N ASN A 31 -11.22 -10.91 -26.80
CA ASN A 31 -11.49 -9.56 -27.32
C ASN A 31 -12.87 -9.39 -28.00
N LYS A 32 -13.79 -10.36 -27.88
CA LYS A 32 -15.12 -10.29 -28.52
C LYS A 32 -16.31 -10.43 -27.59
N ILE A 33 -16.08 -10.69 -26.30
CA ILE A 33 -17.15 -10.60 -25.31
C ILE A 33 -17.30 -9.12 -24.97
N ALA A 34 -18.20 -8.44 -25.68
CA ALA A 34 -18.80 -7.22 -25.15
C ALA A 34 -19.60 -7.64 -23.92
N TRP A 35 -19.01 -7.53 -22.74
CA TRP A 35 -19.72 -7.71 -21.49
C TRP A 35 -20.93 -6.78 -21.52
N VAL A 36 -22.12 -7.36 -21.55
CA VAL A 36 -23.34 -6.56 -21.51
C VAL A 36 -23.37 -5.93 -20.12
N ASN A 37 -23.28 -4.60 -20.08
CA ASN A 37 -23.48 -3.84 -18.84
C ASN A 37 -24.86 -4.23 -18.28
N PRO A 38 -24.96 -4.65 -16.99
CA PRO A 38 -26.23 -5.00 -16.37
C PRO A 38 -27.34 -3.94 -16.57
N GLU A 39 -26.97 -2.67 -16.73
CA GLU A 39 -27.90 -1.57 -17.04
C GLU A 39 -28.60 -1.72 -18.41
N LYS A 40 -27.98 -2.40 -19.38
CA LYS A 40 -28.56 -2.66 -20.71
C LYS A 40 -29.43 -3.92 -20.80
N LEU A 41 -29.45 -4.74 -19.75
CA LEU A 41 -30.25 -5.98 -19.69
C LEU A 41 -31.64 -5.76 -19.09
N ILE A 42 -31.97 -4.54 -18.66
CA ILE A 42 -33.18 -4.24 -17.89
C ILE A 42 -34.13 -3.44 -18.77
N ASP A 43 -34.98 -4.14 -19.53
CA ASP A 43 -36.23 -3.58 -20.04
C ASP A 43 -37.27 -3.66 -18.93
N GLY A 44 -37.31 -2.64 -18.08
CA GLY A 44 -38.35 -2.49 -17.06
C GLY A 44 -37.94 -1.53 -15.96
N GLU A 45 -38.88 -0.68 -15.53
CA GLU A 45 -38.75 0.22 -14.38
C GLU A 45 -38.61 -0.54 -13.04
N GLY A 46 -37.55 -1.33 -12.89
CA GLY A 46 -37.15 -1.91 -11.63
C GLY A 46 -36.32 -0.88 -10.88
N SER A 47 -36.93 -0.19 -9.91
CA SER A 47 -36.16 0.64 -8.98
C SER A 47 -35.12 -0.24 -8.28
N PHE A 48 -33.83 0.03 -8.50
CA PHE A 48 -32.78 -0.50 -7.64
C PHE A 48 -33.00 0.09 -6.26
N ILE A 49 -33.63 -0.66 -5.37
CA ILE A 49 -33.43 -0.45 -3.93
C ILE A 49 -32.06 -1.07 -3.67
N ASP A 50 -31.02 -0.30 -3.95
CA ASP A 50 -29.67 -0.63 -3.51
C ASP A 50 -29.70 -0.57 -1.98
N LYS A 51 -29.88 -1.74 -1.36
CA LYS A 51 -29.83 -1.84 0.09
C LYS A 51 -28.38 -1.58 0.46
N ASN A 52 -28.08 -0.39 0.94
CA ASN A 52 -26.78 0.08 1.46
C ASN A 52 -25.98 -0.98 2.27
N TYR A 53 -26.69 -1.94 2.89
CA TYR A 53 -26.13 -3.09 3.59
C TYR A 53 -25.25 -4.02 2.71
N ASP A 54 -25.62 -4.27 1.45
CA ASP A 54 -24.88 -5.19 0.56
C ASP A 54 -23.59 -4.58 0.02
N HIS A 55 -23.59 -3.26 -0.23
CA HIS A 55 -22.40 -2.54 -0.67
C HIS A 55 -21.28 -2.60 0.39
N LYS A 56 -21.62 -2.35 1.67
CA LYS A 56 -20.66 -2.40 2.78
C LYS A 56 -20.03 -3.79 2.94
N LYS A 57 -20.84 -4.85 2.87
CA LYS A 57 -20.36 -6.25 2.96
C LYS A 57 -19.46 -6.63 1.78
N ARG A 58 -19.80 -6.17 0.58
CA ARG A 58 -18.98 -6.38 -0.62
C ARG A 58 -17.64 -5.65 -0.55
N MET A 59 -17.63 -4.39 -0.11
CA MET A 59 -16.39 -3.64 0.13
C MET A 59 -15.51 -4.32 1.18
N LEU A 60 -16.07 -4.70 2.33
CA LEU A 60 -15.37 -5.43 3.39
C LEU A 60 -14.77 -6.74 2.88
N ARG A 61 -15.47 -7.46 1.99
CA ARG A 61 -14.95 -8.68 1.39
C ARG A 61 -13.76 -8.41 0.45
N ILE A 62 -13.77 -7.31 -0.30
CA ILE A 62 -12.63 -6.92 -1.16
C ILE A 62 -11.43 -6.55 -0.29
N ILE A 63 -11.61 -5.73 0.74
CA ILE A 63 -10.57 -5.43 1.75
C ILE A 63 -9.99 -6.71 2.31
N SER A 64 -10.84 -7.69 2.62
CA SER A 64 -10.39 -8.94 3.24
C SER A 64 -9.58 -9.81 2.27
N ILE A 65 -9.88 -9.77 0.97
CA ILE A 65 -9.07 -10.42 -0.06
C ILE A 65 -7.72 -9.70 -0.18
N GLU A 66 -7.72 -8.37 -0.22
CA GLU A 66 -6.50 -7.57 -0.29
C GLU A 66 -5.65 -7.74 0.99
N LYS A 67 -6.27 -7.80 2.17
CA LYS A 67 -5.63 -8.19 3.44
C LYS A 67 -5.08 -9.60 3.37
N LEU A 68 -5.86 -10.56 2.87
CA LEU A 68 -5.36 -11.92 2.71
C LEU A 68 -4.16 -11.96 1.78
N GLU A 69 -4.10 -11.15 0.73
CA GLU A 69 -2.94 -11.08 -0.17
C GLU A 69 -1.76 -10.34 0.45
N GLU A 70 -2.00 -9.21 1.12
CA GLU A 70 -1.01 -8.43 1.89
C GLU A 70 -0.39 -9.30 2.99
N PHE A 71 -1.22 -10.01 3.77
CA PHE A 71 -0.80 -10.92 4.83
C PHE A 71 -0.30 -12.28 4.31
N ALA A 72 -0.80 -12.81 3.19
CA ALA A 72 -0.25 -14.04 2.60
C ALA A 72 1.13 -13.78 1.98
N GLY A 73 1.38 -12.58 1.45
CA GLY A 73 2.72 -12.13 1.08
C GLY A 73 3.67 -12.05 2.28
N ILE A 74 3.14 -11.74 3.47
CA ILE A 74 3.86 -11.74 4.74
C ILE A 74 4.05 -13.18 5.29
N VAL A 75 3.09 -14.08 5.08
CA VAL A 75 3.08 -15.46 5.61
C VAL A 75 3.85 -16.45 4.71
N ASN A 76 4.01 -16.16 3.42
CA ASN A 76 4.89 -16.90 2.52
C ASN A 76 6.37 -16.60 2.85
N GLU A 77 6.85 -17.22 3.92
CA GLU A 77 8.24 -17.67 4.11
C GLU A 77 9.32 -16.69 3.63
N THR A 78 9.54 -15.57 4.34
CA THR A 78 10.86 -14.88 4.41
C THR A 78 10.88 -13.60 5.27
N ILE A 79 9.74 -13.09 5.76
CA ILE A 79 9.69 -11.81 6.48
C ILE A 79 9.40 -12.04 7.96
N ASP A 80 10.29 -11.51 8.81
CA ASP A 80 10.13 -11.44 10.26
C ASP A 80 8.88 -10.63 10.66
N THR A 81 7.79 -11.31 11.03
CA THR A 81 6.53 -10.68 11.49
C THR A 81 6.60 -10.19 12.93
N THR A 82 7.69 -10.44 13.65
CA THR A 82 7.85 -10.07 15.06
C THR A 82 7.60 -8.58 15.29
N ARG A 83 8.03 -7.73 14.34
CA ARG A 83 7.80 -6.27 14.39
C ARG A 83 6.32 -5.91 14.34
N LEU A 84 5.54 -6.53 13.45
CA LEU A 84 4.07 -6.35 13.37
C LEU A 84 3.42 -6.91 14.62
N GLU A 85 3.86 -8.08 15.08
CA GLU A 85 3.33 -8.73 16.26
C GLU A 85 3.60 -7.93 17.55
N SER A 86 4.63 -7.06 17.56
CA SER A 86 4.94 -6.21 18.71
C SER A 86 3.99 -5.02 18.97
N ILE A 87 3.24 -4.57 17.96
CA ILE A 87 2.32 -3.45 18.11
C ILE A 87 0.92 -3.90 18.55
N ASP A 88 0.18 -3.00 19.19
CA ASP A 88 -1.22 -3.24 19.57
C ASP A 88 -2.05 -3.65 18.35
N PHE A 89 -2.86 -4.71 18.48
CA PHE A 89 -3.64 -5.26 17.37
C PHE A 89 -4.51 -4.21 16.68
N ILE A 90 -5.12 -3.29 17.45
CA ILE A 90 -5.99 -2.23 16.91
C ILE A 90 -5.28 -1.31 15.91
N LYS A 91 -3.95 -1.10 16.05
CA LYS A 91 -3.13 -0.30 15.12
C LYS A 91 -2.86 -1.03 13.80
N ARG A 92 -3.08 -2.35 13.76
CA ARG A 92 -3.02 -3.19 12.54
C ARG A 92 -4.37 -3.22 11.80
N VAL A 93 -5.45 -2.75 12.42
CA VAL A 93 -6.76 -2.65 11.78
C VAL A 93 -6.85 -1.31 11.05
N PRO A 94 -7.09 -1.28 9.73
CA PRO A 94 -7.18 -0.02 9.00
C PRO A 94 -8.29 0.89 9.55
N LEU A 95 -8.06 2.19 9.42
CA LEU A 95 -9.00 3.27 9.73
C LEU A 95 -10.10 3.40 8.67
N GLY A 96 -9.79 2.98 7.45
CA GLY A 96 -10.62 3.11 6.28
C GLY A 96 -9.80 2.84 5.04
N MET A 97 -10.33 3.23 3.89
CA MET A 97 -9.62 3.12 2.63
C MET A 97 -9.85 4.34 1.75
N TYR A 98 -8.90 4.63 0.86
CA TYR A 98 -9.20 5.41 -0.34
C TYR A 98 -9.66 4.49 -1.45
N VAL A 99 -10.71 4.87 -2.16
CA VAL A 99 -11.24 4.14 -3.31
C VAL A 99 -11.23 5.04 -4.52
N PHE A 100 -10.70 4.51 -5.63
CA PHE A 100 -10.67 5.24 -6.88
C PHE A 100 -10.53 4.32 -8.09
N THR A 101 -10.88 4.88 -9.25
CA THR A 101 -10.86 4.18 -10.54
C THR A 101 -10.17 5.04 -11.57
N PHE A 102 -9.29 4.44 -12.36
CA PHE A 102 -8.56 5.11 -13.46
C PHE A 102 -8.37 4.15 -14.64
N ILE A 103 -8.08 4.69 -15.82
CA ILE A 103 -7.88 3.90 -17.05
C ILE A 103 -6.39 3.93 -17.40
N ASP A 104 -5.71 2.80 -17.57
CA ASP A 104 -4.30 2.82 -17.95
C ASP A 104 -4.07 3.11 -19.45
N GLU A 105 -2.81 3.22 -19.85
CA GLU A 105 -2.39 3.46 -21.25
C GLU A 105 -2.89 2.38 -22.23
N ASN A 106 -3.22 1.18 -21.73
CA ASN A 106 -3.77 0.07 -22.50
C ASN A 106 -5.31 0.09 -22.54
N SER A 107 -5.94 1.19 -22.11
CA SER A 107 -7.40 1.32 -21.99
C SER A 107 -8.03 0.31 -21.02
N LEU A 108 -7.25 -0.19 -20.05
CA LEU A 108 -7.76 -1.07 -19.00
C LEU A 108 -8.23 -0.25 -17.81
N GLU A 109 -9.47 -0.47 -17.37
CA GLU A 109 -10.02 0.15 -16.17
C GLU A 109 -9.50 -0.57 -14.92
N HIS A 110 -8.83 0.18 -14.04
CA HIS A 110 -8.32 -0.27 -12.75
C HIS A 110 -9.20 0.26 -11.63
N ASN A 111 -9.75 -0.63 -10.81
CA ASN A 111 -10.42 -0.29 -9.56
C ASN A 111 -9.44 -0.57 -8.42
N HIS A 112 -8.94 0.48 -7.75
CA HIS A 112 -7.91 0.34 -6.72
C HIS A 112 -8.41 0.81 -5.36
N GLN A 113 -7.86 0.21 -4.30
CA GLN A 113 -8.13 0.54 -2.91
C GLN A 113 -6.81 0.73 -2.18
N ILE A 114 -6.73 1.75 -1.33
CA ILE A 114 -5.55 1.96 -0.46
C ILE A 114 -6.02 1.85 0.98
N LEU A 115 -5.51 0.85 1.69
CA LEU A 115 -5.82 0.63 3.10
C LEU A 115 -5.03 1.61 3.96
N VAL A 116 -5.74 2.42 4.74
CA VAL A 116 -5.14 3.49 5.55
C VAL A 116 -5.09 3.07 7.00
N TYR A 117 -3.92 3.13 7.61
CA TYR A 117 -3.68 2.77 9.00
C TYR A 117 -3.34 4.00 9.85
N ASP A 118 -3.34 3.84 11.18
CA ASP A 118 -2.88 4.90 12.09
C ASP A 118 -1.45 5.38 11.77
N SER A 119 -0.58 4.48 11.32
CA SER A 119 0.81 4.76 10.93
C SER A 119 0.96 5.55 9.62
N THR A 120 0.00 5.44 8.70
CA THR A 120 0.10 5.98 7.32
C THR A 120 -0.90 7.08 7.02
N LYS A 121 -1.95 7.27 7.85
CA LYS A 121 -3.02 8.24 7.62
C LYS A 121 -2.52 9.66 7.38
N ALA A 122 -1.68 10.17 8.28
CA ALA A 122 -1.18 11.54 8.19
C ALA A 122 -0.38 11.76 6.89
N GLN A 123 0.33 10.72 6.43
CA GLN A 123 1.18 10.76 5.24
C GLN A 123 0.36 10.79 3.96
N TYR A 124 -0.66 9.94 3.84
CA TYR A 124 -1.57 10.00 2.71
C TYR A 124 -2.35 11.32 2.68
N GLU A 125 -2.81 11.83 3.83
CA GLU A 125 -3.48 13.13 3.90
C GLU A 125 -2.55 14.30 3.51
N GLU A 126 -1.30 14.31 3.97
CA GLU A 126 -0.30 15.32 3.56
C GLU A 126 0.03 15.21 2.06
N LEU A 127 0.18 13.99 1.53
CA LEU A 127 0.45 13.74 0.12
C LEU A 127 -0.70 14.26 -0.75
N ILE A 128 -1.94 13.84 -0.48
CA ILE A 128 -3.12 14.20 -1.27
C ILE A 128 -3.28 15.73 -1.33
N LYS A 129 -3.14 16.41 -0.18
CA LYS A 129 -3.17 17.88 -0.11
C LYS A 129 -2.07 18.56 -0.92
N ALA A 130 -0.95 17.88 -1.14
CA ALA A 130 0.19 18.41 -1.90
C ALA A 130 0.15 18.05 -3.40
N LEU A 131 -0.70 17.11 -3.83
CA LEU A 131 -0.80 16.69 -5.23
C LEU A 131 -0.97 17.86 -6.21
N PRO A 132 -1.88 18.85 -5.99
CA PRO A 132 -2.05 19.96 -6.94
C PRO A 132 -0.75 20.76 -7.12
N ALA A 133 -0.06 21.05 -6.02
CA ALA A 133 1.19 21.81 -6.05
C ALA A 133 2.34 20.99 -6.67
N LEU A 134 2.35 19.67 -6.42
CA LEU A 134 3.35 18.76 -6.95
C LEU A 134 3.22 18.61 -8.47
N PHE A 135 2.00 18.40 -8.98
CA PHE A 135 1.73 18.30 -10.41
C PHE A 135 2.10 19.61 -11.15
N ALA A 136 1.77 20.76 -10.56
CA ALA A 136 2.17 22.06 -11.10
C ALA A 136 3.70 22.26 -11.13
N ASP A 137 4.44 21.79 -10.12
CA ASP A 137 5.92 21.90 -10.09
C ASP A 137 6.60 20.94 -11.10
N TYR A 138 5.94 19.84 -11.42
CA TYR A 138 6.38 18.90 -12.45
C TYR A 138 5.90 19.25 -13.87
N GLY A 139 4.97 20.19 -14.01
CA GLY A 139 4.40 20.60 -15.29
C GLY A 139 3.55 19.50 -15.92
N ILE A 140 2.84 18.72 -15.10
CA ILE A 140 2.01 17.62 -15.56
C ILE A 140 0.60 18.16 -15.83
N GLU A 141 0.26 18.24 -17.11
CA GLU A 141 -1.07 18.66 -17.60
C GLU A 141 -1.76 17.54 -18.38
N GLU A 142 -1.04 16.46 -18.71
CA GLU A 142 -1.54 15.31 -19.45
C GLU A 142 -2.26 14.30 -18.53
N GLU A 143 -3.24 13.60 -19.08
CA GLU A 143 -3.97 12.53 -18.38
C GLU A 143 -3.09 11.31 -18.07
N PHE A 144 -1.96 11.16 -18.78
CA PHE A 144 -0.99 10.10 -18.60
C PHE A 144 0.37 10.69 -18.22
N ILE A 145 1.01 10.11 -17.21
CA ILE A 145 2.32 10.54 -16.73
C ILE A 145 3.38 9.72 -17.45
N ASP A 146 4.36 10.39 -18.08
CA ASP A 146 5.52 9.72 -18.67
C ASP A 146 6.26 8.85 -17.63
N ALA A 147 6.78 7.70 -18.06
CA ALA A 147 7.42 6.72 -17.16
C ALA A 147 8.58 7.32 -16.34
N LYS A 148 9.37 8.24 -16.93
CA LYS A 148 10.46 8.90 -16.22
C LYS A 148 9.93 9.86 -15.17
N GLN A 149 8.93 10.68 -15.53
CA GLN A 149 8.29 11.61 -14.60
C GLN A 149 7.59 10.87 -13.45
N LEU A 150 6.91 9.76 -13.74
CA LEU A 150 6.26 8.93 -12.74
C LEU A 150 7.27 8.36 -11.74
N THR A 151 8.41 7.86 -12.22
CA THR A 151 9.49 7.36 -11.36
C THR A 151 10.04 8.49 -10.46
N GLU A 152 10.32 9.67 -11.02
CA GLU A 152 10.79 10.82 -10.24
C GLU A 152 9.76 11.27 -9.18
N LEU A 153 8.46 11.22 -9.49
CA LEU A 153 7.39 11.53 -8.54
C LEU A 153 7.28 10.47 -7.44
N LEU A 154 7.40 9.20 -7.78
CA LEU A 154 7.33 8.09 -6.81
C LEU A 154 8.44 8.19 -5.77
N ASP A 155 9.68 8.35 -6.23
CA ASP A 155 10.83 8.57 -5.34
C ASP A 155 10.61 9.81 -4.48
N ARG A 156 10.06 10.88 -5.08
CA ARG A 156 9.76 12.11 -4.37
C ARG A 156 8.72 11.93 -3.27
N CYS A 157 7.64 11.21 -3.55
CA CYS A 157 6.57 10.91 -2.60
C CYS A 157 7.10 10.03 -1.46
N ARG A 158 7.85 8.98 -1.79
CA ARG A 158 8.52 8.10 -0.82
C ARG A 158 9.41 8.91 0.11
N ASP A 159 10.39 9.62 -0.45
CA ASP A 159 11.36 10.40 0.32
C ASP A 159 10.71 11.52 1.14
N THR A 160 9.52 12.00 0.73
CA THR A 160 8.87 13.12 1.38
C THR A 160 7.91 12.70 2.49
N TYR A 161 7.07 11.70 2.23
CA TYR A 161 5.94 11.40 3.09
C TYR A 161 6.10 10.07 3.81
N PHE A 162 6.71 9.08 3.18
CA PHE A 162 6.71 7.71 3.69
C PHE A 162 8.06 7.33 4.31
N ASP A 163 8.02 6.28 5.14
CA ASP A 163 9.17 5.77 5.89
C ASP A 163 9.13 4.24 5.76
N ASP A 164 10.25 3.63 5.39
CA ASP A 164 10.34 2.17 5.18
C ASP A 164 10.10 1.40 6.50
N ASP A 165 10.18 2.08 7.65
CA ASP A 165 9.89 1.56 8.99
C ASP A 165 8.42 1.70 9.42
N MET A 166 7.52 2.16 8.55
CA MET A 166 6.09 2.21 8.86
C MET A 166 5.53 0.82 9.13
N ILE A 167 4.73 0.71 10.20
CA ILE A 167 4.08 -0.54 10.59
C ILE A 167 2.59 -0.25 10.84
N PRO A 168 1.67 -0.84 10.07
CA PRO A 168 1.91 -1.66 8.87
C PRO A 168 2.61 -0.88 7.74
N PRO A 169 3.36 -1.57 6.86
CA PRO A 169 4.07 -0.93 5.76
C PRO A 169 3.08 -0.39 4.72
N TYR A 170 3.50 0.64 3.99
CA TYR A 170 2.75 1.14 2.84
C TYR A 170 3.20 0.40 1.57
N ASN A 171 2.34 0.32 0.55
CA ASN A 171 2.70 -0.24 -0.74
C ASN A 171 3.05 0.88 -1.74
N MET A 172 4.21 0.78 -2.41
CA MET A 172 4.60 1.74 -3.43
C MET A 172 3.62 1.79 -4.61
N ARG A 173 2.97 0.65 -4.93
CA ARG A 173 1.97 0.57 -6.00
C ARG A 173 0.73 1.42 -5.70
N ASP A 174 0.38 1.58 -4.42
CA ASP A 174 -0.72 2.45 -4.00
C ASP A 174 -0.44 3.91 -4.35
N ILE A 175 0.81 4.36 -4.13
CA ILE A 175 1.24 5.70 -4.49
C ILE A 175 1.24 5.87 -6.01
N GLU A 176 1.72 4.87 -6.76
CA GLU A 176 1.72 4.90 -8.22
C GLU A 176 0.31 5.08 -8.78
N TYR A 177 -0.63 4.29 -8.27
CA TYR A 177 -2.02 4.30 -8.75
C TYR A 177 -2.75 5.56 -8.32
N LEU A 178 -2.44 6.08 -7.12
CA LEU A 178 -2.93 7.38 -6.67
C LEU A 178 -2.46 8.52 -7.59
N LEU A 179 -1.19 8.52 -8.00
CA LEU A 179 -0.64 9.51 -8.94
C LEU A 179 -1.33 9.41 -10.32
N LYS A 180 -1.48 8.21 -10.85
CA LYS A 180 -2.18 7.97 -12.13
C LYS A 180 -3.64 8.40 -12.09
N TYR A 181 -4.34 8.09 -10.99
CA TYR A 181 -5.70 8.55 -10.77
C TYR A 181 -5.80 10.09 -10.73
N TYR A 182 -4.90 10.74 -9.99
CA TYR A 182 -4.92 12.19 -9.86
C TYR A 182 -4.62 12.89 -11.20
N ALA A 183 -3.73 12.34 -12.03
CA ALA A 183 -3.46 12.85 -13.37
C ALA A 183 -4.73 12.90 -14.25
N GLN A 184 -5.60 11.90 -14.15
CA GLN A 184 -6.81 11.81 -14.97
C GLN A 184 -7.99 12.58 -14.42
N LYS A 185 -8.18 12.59 -13.10
CA LYS A 185 -9.38 13.15 -12.47
C LYS A 185 -9.16 14.54 -11.91
N GLY A 186 -7.94 14.88 -11.52
CA GLY A 186 -7.60 16.15 -10.88
C GLY A 186 -8.31 16.38 -9.55
N SER A 187 -8.85 15.33 -8.93
CA SER A 187 -9.64 15.40 -7.70
C SER A 187 -9.14 14.44 -6.62
N ASP A 188 -9.50 14.74 -5.38
CA ASP A 188 -9.15 13.89 -4.23
C ASP A 188 -9.91 12.54 -4.32
N PRO A 189 -9.25 11.41 -4.00
CA PRO A 189 -9.92 10.12 -3.96
C PRO A 189 -10.93 10.05 -2.80
N LEU A 190 -11.98 9.24 -2.97
CA LEU A 190 -13.00 9.06 -1.94
C LEU A 190 -12.43 8.27 -0.76
N PHE A 191 -12.43 8.87 0.43
CA PHE A 191 -12.12 8.15 1.67
C PHE A 191 -13.38 7.51 2.25
N VAL A 192 -13.35 6.18 2.41
CA VAL A 192 -14.40 5.40 3.06
C VAL A 192 -13.91 4.98 4.44
N PRO A 193 -14.39 5.61 5.53
CA PRO A 193 -13.99 5.25 6.89
C PRO A 193 -14.58 3.89 7.29
N PHE A 194 -13.85 3.12 8.09
CA PHE A 194 -14.43 2.00 8.80
C PHE A 194 -15.05 2.52 10.09
N GLU A 195 -16.34 2.32 10.27
CA GLU A 195 -17.04 2.74 11.49
C GLU A 195 -16.32 2.17 12.74
N GLU A 196 -16.14 2.99 13.78
CA GLU A 196 -15.40 2.57 14.98
C GLU A 196 -16.02 1.35 15.67
N ILE A 197 -17.35 1.21 15.58
CA ILE A 197 -18.11 0.05 16.09
C ILE A 197 -17.71 -1.23 15.35
N ASP A 198 -17.40 -1.14 14.06
CA ASP A 198 -16.99 -2.26 13.22
C ASP A 198 -15.54 -2.68 13.49
N ARG A 199 -14.64 -1.72 13.79
CA ARG A 199 -13.24 -1.99 14.16
C ARG A 199 -13.09 -2.66 15.51
N ARG A 200 -13.86 -2.24 16.53
CA ARG A 200 -13.81 -2.88 17.86
C ARG A 200 -14.28 -4.35 17.84
N LYS A 201 -15.20 -4.71 16.93
CA LYS A 201 -15.69 -6.09 16.78
C LYS A 201 -14.64 -7.05 16.22
N VAL A 202 -13.63 -6.55 15.52
CA VAL A 202 -12.51 -7.35 15.00
C VAL A 202 -11.25 -7.24 15.87
N ASP A 203 -11.31 -6.50 16.98
CA ASP A 203 -10.17 -6.31 17.87
C ASP A 203 -9.90 -7.56 18.69
N LEU A 204 -8.86 -8.31 18.29
CA LEU A 204 -8.46 -9.54 18.97
C LEU A 204 -7.97 -9.30 20.39
N ALA A 205 -7.46 -8.11 20.74
CA ALA A 205 -7.01 -7.83 22.10
C ALA A 205 -8.18 -7.85 23.09
N VAL A 206 -9.37 -7.38 22.67
CA VAL A 206 -10.59 -7.42 23.48
C VAL A 206 -11.07 -8.86 23.65
N ILE A 207 -11.05 -9.64 22.56
CA ILE A 207 -11.47 -11.06 22.55
C ILE A 207 -10.52 -11.90 23.41
N ALA A 208 -9.20 -11.70 23.28
CA ALA A 208 -8.18 -12.36 24.06
C ALA A 208 -8.32 -12.04 25.56
N LYS A 209 -8.56 -10.76 25.89
CA LYS A 209 -8.81 -10.35 27.27
C LYS A 209 -10.02 -11.05 27.86
N GLU A 210 -11.12 -11.18 27.12
CA GLU A 210 -12.30 -11.90 27.59
C GLU A 210 -12.03 -13.38 27.85
N ILE A 211 -11.20 -14.03 27.02
CA ILE A 211 -10.78 -15.42 27.21
C ILE A 211 -9.97 -15.58 28.50
N VAL A 212 -9.02 -14.68 28.75
CA VAL A 212 -8.16 -14.68 29.94
C VAL A 212 -8.95 -14.33 31.20
N ASP A 213 -9.75 -13.25 31.17
CA ASP A 213 -10.56 -12.78 32.31
C ASP A 213 -11.59 -13.83 32.77
N LYS A 214 -12.09 -14.66 31.86
CA LYS A 214 -13.03 -15.75 32.15
C LYS A 214 -12.37 -17.09 32.44
N ASP A 215 -11.04 -17.18 32.41
CA ASP A 215 -10.26 -18.42 32.59
C ASP A 215 -10.80 -19.58 31.75
N MET A 216 -11.09 -19.30 30.47
CA MET A 216 -11.74 -20.29 29.59
C MET A 216 -10.80 -21.47 29.33
N ARG A 217 -11.30 -22.69 29.52
CA ARG A 217 -10.58 -23.93 29.15
C ARG A 217 -10.49 -24.06 27.63
N ARG A 218 -9.55 -24.88 27.13
CA ARG A 218 -9.39 -25.13 25.67
C ARG A 218 -10.69 -25.49 24.94
N SER A 219 -11.58 -26.26 25.57
CA SER A 219 -12.89 -26.60 24.98
C SER A 219 -13.82 -25.39 24.87
N GLU A 220 -13.82 -24.52 25.88
CA GLU A 220 -14.62 -23.29 25.95
C GLU A 220 -14.07 -22.23 24.99
N GLN A 221 -12.74 -22.08 24.92
CA GLN A 221 -12.07 -21.24 23.93
C GLN A 221 -12.44 -21.65 22.50
N ASN A 222 -12.34 -22.93 22.16
CA ASN A 222 -12.71 -23.41 20.82
C ASN A 222 -14.20 -23.16 20.52
N ALA A 223 -15.08 -23.35 21.50
CA ALA A 223 -16.51 -23.04 21.33
C ALA A 223 -16.75 -21.54 21.11
N TYR A 224 -16.06 -20.67 21.86
CA TYR A 224 -16.16 -19.22 21.72
C TYR A 224 -15.61 -18.73 20.37
N ILE A 225 -14.44 -19.23 19.95
CA ILE A 225 -13.84 -18.96 18.64
C ILE A 225 -14.77 -19.41 17.51
N ASN A 226 -15.40 -20.58 17.63
CA ASN A 226 -16.38 -21.04 16.64
C ASN A 226 -17.60 -20.14 16.59
N TYR A 227 -18.15 -19.75 17.74
CA TYR A 227 -19.27 -18.81 17.82
C TYR A 227 -18.95 -17.48 17.14
N LEU A 228 -17.79 -16.88 17.44
CA LEU A 228 -17.33 -15.63 16.82
C LEU A 228 -17.10 -15.74 15.31
N TRP A 229 -16.66 -16.91 14.84
CA TRP A 229 -16.40 -17.18 13.43
C TRP A 229 -17.67 -17.47 12.62
N ASP A 230 -18.62 -18.17 13.22
CA ASP A 230 -19.84 -18.63 12.55
C ASP A 230 -20.99 -17.61 12.64
N ASP A 231 -20.85 -16.55 13.44
CA ASP A 231 -21.78 -15.42 13.45
C ASP A 231 -21.83 -14.73 12.07
N GLU A 232 -22.98 -14.80 11.40
CA GLU A 232 -23.20 -14.23 10.06
C GLU A 232 -23.18 -12.70 10.03
N THR A 233 -23.34 -12.07 11.20
CA THR A 233 -23.22 -10.61 11.38
C THR A 233 -21.81 -10.18 11.77
N SER A 234 -20.93 -11.14 12.07
CA SER A 234 -19.56 -10.89 12.49
C SER A 234 -18.69 -10.46 11.31
N LEU A 235 -17.92 -9.42 11.56
CA LEU A 235 -16.90 -8.93 10.63
C LEU A 235 -15.62 -9.78 10.66
N ILE A 236 -15.48 -10.70 11.62
CA ILE A 236 -14.31 -11.55 11.79
C ILE A 236 -14.11 -12.44 10.56
N LYS A 237 -15.16 -13.14 10.13
CA LYS A 237 -15.10 -14.05 8.97
C LYS A 237 -14.78 -13.31 7.68
N VAL A 238 -15.26 -12.07 7.57
CA VAL A 238 -14.94 -11.19 6.45
C VAL A 238 -13.46 -10.82 6.58
N TYR A 239 -13.08 -10.04 7.60
CA TYR A 239 -11.75 -9.46 7.78
C TYR A 239 -10.59 -10.46 7.72
N PHE A 240 -10.68 -11.59 8.42
CA PHE A 240 -9.58 -12.55 8.48
C PHE A 240 -9.58 -13.52 7.30
N GLY A 241 -10.74 -13.74 6.66
CA GLY A 241 -10.94 -14.61 5.49
C GLY A 241 -10.66 -16.12 5.71
N ASN A 242 -9.81 -16.47 6.66
CA ASN A 242 -9.41 -17.82 7.02
C ASN A 242 -9.43 -18.01 8.56
N LYS A 243 -10.11 -19.08 9.00
CA LYS A 243 -10.28 -19.42 10.42
C LYS A 243 -8.96 -19.76 11.12
N TYR A 244 -8.05 -20.42 10.42
CA TYR A 244 -6.72 -20.75 10.95
C TYR A 244 -5.92 -19.50 11.24
N PHE A 245 -5.93 -18.53 10.32
CA PHE A 245 -5.23 -17.25 10.50
C PHE A 245 -5.81 -16.45 11.67
N PHE A 246 -7.14 -16.36 11.75
CA PHE A 246 -7.83 -15.75 12.89
C PHE A 246 -7.41 -16.38 14.22
N LYS A 247 -7.43 -17.72 14.32
CA LYS A 247 -7.05 -18.43 15.53
C LYS A 247 -5.59 -18.16 15.93
N ARG A 248 -4.65 -18.23 14.97
CA ARG A 248 -3.24 -17.95 15.21
C ARG A 248 -3.02 -16.52 15.74
N GLN A 249 -3.68 -15.53 15.13
CA GLN A 249 -3.56 -14.14 15.58
C GLN A 249 -4.17 -13.93 16.97
N LEU A 250 -5.26 -14.64 17.29
CA LEU A 250 -5.87 -14.58 18.62
C LEU A 250 -4.98 -15.21 19.69
N GLU A 251 -4.34 -16.35 19.39
CA GLU A 251 -3.37 -17.00 20.28
C GLU A 251 -2.20 -16.05 20.60
N ILE A 252 -1.65 -15.35 19.60
CA ILE A 252 -0.59 -14.34 19.83
C ILE A 252 -1.06 -13.24 20.82
N GLU A 253 -2.29 -12.74 20.68
CA GLU A 253 -2.79 -11.71 21.60
C GLU A 253 -3.07 -12.27 23.02
N ILE A 254 -3.43 -13.56 23.14
CA ILE A 254 -3.54 -14.23 24.45
C ILE A 254 -2.16 -14.36 25.10
N ASP A 255 -1.16 -14.84 24.35
CA ASP A 255 0.21 -15.04 24.85
C ASP A 255 0.82 -13.73 25.36
N LYS A 256 0.54 -12.61 24.69
CA LYS A 256 0.95 -11.27 25.15
C LYS A 256 0.33 -10.89 26.50
N ILE A 257 -0.95 -11.20 26.71
CA ILE A 257 -1.65 -10.89 27.97
C ILE A 257 -1.10 -11.77 29.10
N LEU A 258 -0.78 -13.03 28.80
CA LEU A 258 -0.19 -13.97 29.76
C LEU A 258 1.30 -13.72 30.03
N GLY A 259 1.96 -12.88 29.23
CA GLY A 259 3.39 -12.60 29.32
C GLY A 259 4.27 -13.72 28.76
N GLU A 260 3.70 -14.61 27.93
CA GLU A 260 4.37 -15.75 27.31
C GLU A 260 4.91 -15.41 25.90
N PHE A 261 4.62 -14.21 25.39
CA PHE A 261 5.09 -13.75 24.08
C PHE A 261 6.54 -13.24 24.14
N GLU A 262 7.48 -14.00 23.58
CA GLU A 262 8.88 -13.58 23.45
C GLU A 262 9.07 -12.70 22.20
N TYR A 263 9.48 -11.44 22.41
CA TYR A 263 9.92 -10.58 21.30
C TYR A 263 11.28 -11.06 20.81
N ASN A 264 11.35 -11.57 19.59
CA ASN A 264 12.63 -11.82 18.96
C ASN A 264 13.31 -10.47 18.65
N THR A 265 14.24 -10.04 19.50
CA THR A 265 15.00 -8.79 19.35
C THR A 265 16.26 -8.95 18.53
N ASP A 266 16.41 -10.04 17.79
CA ASP A 266 17.61 -10.36 17.01
C ASP A 266 17.79 -9.36 15.87
N LYS A 267 18.34 -8.19 16.20
CA LYS A 267 19.19 -7.45 15.27
C LYS A 267 20.44 -8.31 15.12
N GLU A 268 20.59 -8.93 13.95
CA GLU A 268 21.88 -9.46 13.53
C GLU A 268 22.94 -8.38 13.78
N ASN A 269 23.83 -8.64 14.74
CA ASN A 269 24.99 -7.79 14.99
C ASN A 269 25.94 -7.96 13.82
N VAL A 270 25.73 -7.20 12.75
CA VAL A 270 26.69 -7.11 11.66
C VAL A 270 27.92 -6.39 12.20
N THR A 271 29.01 -7.14 12.36
CA THR A 271 30.35 -6.58 12.63
C THR A 271 30.83 -5.84 11.38
N GLY A 272 30.44 -4.57 11.26
CA GLY A 272 30.93 -3.64 10.24
C GLY A 272 32.04 -2.74 10.76
N GLU A 273 32.81 -2.15 9.86
CA GLU A 273 33.77 -1.09 10.18
C GLU A 273 33.07 0.12 10.80
N GLU A 274 33.62 0.69 11.87
CA GLU A 274 33.13 1.96 12.43
C GLU A 274 33.30 3.09 11.41
N ARG A 275 32.18 3.61 10.90
CA ARG A 275 32.15 4.82 10.07
C ARG A 275 31.33 5.90 10.76
N GLU A 276 31.77 7.15 10.67
CA GLU A 276 30.94 8.28 11.11
C GLU A 276 29.64 8.31 10.30
N ILE A 277 28.48 8.33 10.97
CA ILE A 277 27.15 8.38 10.32
C ILE A 277 27.05 9.57 9.35
N SER A 278 27.69 10.70 9.66
CA SER A 278 27.68 11.88 8.79
C SER A 278 28.45 11.74 7.49
N ALA A 279 29.31 10.71 7.35
CA ALA A 279 30.00 10.41 6.11
C ALA A 279 29.13 9.61 5.13
N LEU A 280 27.97 9.12 5.58
CA LEU A 280 27.01 8.43 4.73
C LEU A 280 26.14 9.44 3.96
N SER A 281 25.67 9.04 2.79
CA SER A 281 24.66 9.79 2.04
C SER A 281 23.33 9.83 2.79
N LEU A 282 22.46 10.80 2.46
CA LEU A 282 21.11 10.88 3.04
C LEU A 282 20.35 9.57 2.84
N HIS A 283 20.42 8.97 1.64
CA HIS A 283 19.78 7.69 1.34
C HIS A 283 20.27 6.55 2.25
N GLU A 284 21.59 6.42 2.42
CA GLU A 284 22.17 5.40 3.31
C GLU A 284 21.79 5.62 4.77
N ILE A 285 21.74 6.88 5.23
CA ILE A 285 21.29 7.22 6.59
C ILE A 285 19.83 6.84 6.79
N PHE A 286 18.94 7.14 5.85
CA PHE A 286 17.53 6.76 5.96
C PHE A 286 17.35 5.24 5.98
N LYS A 287 18.15 4.51 5.20
CA LYS A 287 18.09 3.05 5.12
C LYS A 287 18.65 2.36 6.37
N GLN A 288 19.80 2.81 6.89
CA GLN A 288 20.51 2.14 7.98
C GLN A 288 20.15 2.69 9.37
N PHE A 289 19.83 3.99 9.45
CA PHE A 289 19.54 4.70 10.70
C PHE A 289 18.24 5.53 10.58
N PRO A 290 17.09 4.89 10.33
CA PRO A 290 15.82 5.55 10.00
C PRO A 290 15.38 6.58 11.05
N ALA A 291 15.45 6.24 12.33
CA ALA A 291 15.12 7.17 13.42
C ALA A 291 16.01 8.44 13.42
N PHE A 292 17.31 8.28 13.13
CA PHE A 292 18.24 9.40 13.02
C PHE A 292 17.97 10.22 11.76
N GLY A 293 17.79 9.58 10.61
CA GLY A 293 17.44 10.23 9.34
C GLY A 293 16.17 11.08 9.46
N LYS A 294 15.12 10.55 10.08
CA LYS A 294 13.84 11.26 10.31
C LYS A 294 14.03 12.50 11.19
N LYS A 295 14.83 12.40 12.24
CA LYS A 295 15.17 13.52 13.12
C LYS A 295 15.95 14.59 12.37
N LEU A 296 16.96 14.19 11.60
CA LEU A 296 17.77 15.09 10.78
C LEU A 296 16.91 15.83 9.75
N ARG A 297 16.05 15.10 9.04
CA ARG A 297 15.12 15.66 8.06
C ARG A 297 14.18 16.69 8.68
N SER A 298 13.56 16.35 9.80
CA SER A 298 12.64 17.25 10.52
C SER A 298 13.34 18.55 10.92
N LYS A 299 14.58 18.46 11.42
CA LYS A 299 15.39 19.63 11.78
C LYS A 299 15.70 20.53 10.58
N VAL A 300 16.08 19.96 9.44
CA VAL A 300 16.36 20.75 8.23
C VAL A 300 15.09 21.44 7.73
N PHE A 301 13.94 20.75 7.74
CA PHE A 301 12.66 21.35 7.35
C PHE A 301 12.22 22.48 8.30
N GLU A 302 12.38 22.31 9.61
CA GLU A 302 12.08 23.36 10.59
C GLU A 302 13.04 24.55 10.49
N LYS A 303 14.34 24.31 10.25
CA LYS A 303 15.33 25.38 9.99
C LYS A 303 14.99 26.20 8.74
N GLY A 304 14.44 25.54 7.71
CA GLY A 304 14.02 26.19 6.46
C GLY A 304 12.62 26.80 6.49
N LYS A 305 11.95 26.82 7.65
CA LYS A 305 10.59 27.33 7.81
C LYS A 305 10.59 28.81 8.14
N THR A 306 9.70 29.57 7.49
CA THR A 306 9.50 31.00 7.72
C THR A 306 8.65 31.25 8.97
N THR A 307 8.63 32.49 9.43
CA THR A 307 7.75 32.94 10.53
C THR A 307 6.26 32.76 10.21
N SER A 308 5.89 32.76 8.93
CA SER A 308 4.53 32.47 8.45
C SER A 308 4.21 30.97 8.36
N GLY A 309 5.14 30.08 8.70
CA GLY A 309 4.96 28.63 8.68
C GLY A 309 5.19 27.95 7.31
N GLN A 310 5.66 28.68 6.30
CA GLN A 310 5.98 28.14 4.97
C GLN A 310 7.44 27.67 4.89
N TYR A 311 7.75 26.70 4.05
CA TYR A 311 9.12 26.32 3.75
C TYR A 311 9.71 27.25 2.69
N LYS A 312 11.00 27.57 2.78
CA LYS A 312 11.69 28.50 1.89
C LYS A 312 12.92 27.87 1.25
N CYS A 313 13.07 28.07 -0.06
CA CYS A 313 14.29 27.72 -0.78
C CYS A 313 15.44 28.64 -0.37
N ALA A 314 16.59 28.07 0.01
CA ALA A 314 17.78 28.81 0.42
C ALA A 314 18.42 29.63 -0.72
N ILE A 315 18.26 29.20 -1.97
CA ILE A 315 18.85 29.87 -3.14
C ILE A 315 17.93 30.96 -3.71
N CYS A 316 16.72 30.60 -4.15
CA CYS A 316 15.83 31.54 -4.86
C CYS A 316 14.79 32.21 -3.97
N GLY A 317 14.64 31.78 -2.71
CA GLY A 317 13.64 32.32 -1.80
C GLY A 317 12.19 31.90 -2.06
N LYS A 318 11.91 31.03 -3.06
CA LYS A 318 10.57 30.45 -3.29
C LYS A 318 10.01 29.89 -1.99
N THR A 319 8.78 30.25 -1.62
CA THR A 319 8.10 29.72 -0.43
C THR A 319 6.90 28.85 -0.79
N SER A 320 6.59 27.86 0.03
CA SER A 320 5.36 27.06 -0.08
C SER A 320 5.05 26.34 1.23
N PRO A 321 3.77 26.13 1.58
CA PRO A 321 3.40 25.32 2.74
C PRO A 321 3.65 23.82 2.54
N HIS A 322 3.93 23.34 1.32
CA HIS A 322 4.07 21.92 1.01
C HIS A 322 5.54 21.46 1.01
N LYS A 323 5.87 20.49 1.86
CA LYS A 323 7.23 19.90 1.95
C LYS A 323 7.71 19.30 0.63
N ALA A 324 6.79 18.70 -0.16
CA ALA A 324 7.14 18.05 -1.43
C ALA A 324 7.68 19.00 -2.51
N LEU A 325 7.61 20.32 -2.33
CA LEU A 325 8.26 21.27 -3.24
C LEU A 325 9.74 21.54 -2.91
N PHE A 326 10.24 21.02 -1.78
CA PHE A 326 11.60 21.30 -1.28
C PHE A 326 12.42 20.05 -0.99
N GLN A 327 13.58 19.95 -1.60
CA GLN A 327 14.54 18.87 -1.42
C GLN A 327 15.59 19.29 -0.40
N ILE A 328 16.06 18.33 0.39
CA ILE A 328 17.24 18.51 1.22
C ILE A 328 18.46 18.28 0.34
N ASP A 329 19.31 19.29 0.24
CA ASP A 329 20.56 19.23 -0.50
C ASP A 329 21.73 19.64 0.40
N HIS A 330 22.94 19.18 0.04
CA HIS A 330 24.15 19.56 0.75
C HIS A 330 24.69 20.90 0.25
N ILE A 331 24.98 21.85 1.15
CA ILE A 331 25.63 23.12 0.82
C ILE A 331 26.99 22.84 0.14
N LEU A 332 27.87 22.11 0.82
CA LEU A 332 29.05 21.48 0.23
C LEU A 332 28.67 20.06 -0.21
N PRO A 333 28.67 19.73 -1.52
CA PRO A 333 28.35 18.40 -2.01
C PRO A 333 29.24 17.30 -1.41
N MET A 334 28.68 16.11 -1.20
CA MET A 334 29.41 14.93 -0.72
C MET A 334 30.62 14.60 -1.62
N SER A 335 30.49 14.76 -2.95
CA SER A 335 31.57 14.55 -3.93
C SER A 335 32.77 15.49 -3.73
N LYS A 336 32.59 16.57 -2.96
CA LYS A 336 33.62 17.57 -2.62
C LYS A 336 34.02 17.54 -1.15
N GLY A 337 33.74 16.43 -0.46
CA GLY A 337 34.09 16.23 0.95
C GLY A 337 33.09 16.84 1.94
N GLY A 338 31.90 17.23 1.47
CA GLY A 338 30.80 17.59 2.36
C GLY A 338 30.34 16.41 3.20
N LEU A 339 29.82 16.69 4.39
CA LEU A 339 29.24 15.69 5.28
C LEU A 339 27.73 15.91 5.41
N THR A 340 26.98 14.84 5.65
CA THR A 340 25.54 14.89 5.93
C THR A 340 25.31 15.32 7.39
N LYS A 341 25.52 16.62 7.65
CA LYS A 341 25.31 17.28 8.95
C LYS A 341 24.32 18.43 8.81
N GLU A 342 23.56 18.72 9.86
CA GLU A 342 22.50 19.75 9.88
C GLU A 342 22.97 21.13 9.35
N ASP A 343 24.22 21.51 9.63
CA ASP A 343 24.78 22.79 9.18
C ASP A 343 25.20 22.80 7.71
N ASN A 344 25.43 21.61 7.13
CA ASN A 344 25.75 21.44 5.72
C ASN A 344 24.52 21.06 4.89
N LEU A 345 23.32 21.01 5.48
CA LEU A 345 22.07 20.69 4.78
C LEU A 345 21.20 21.94 4.64
N GLN A 346 20.55 22.08 3.48
CA GLN A 346 19.66 23.19 3.14
C GLN A 346 18.43 22.72 2.36
N LEU A 347 17.34 23.51 2.42
CA LEU A 347 16.16 23.29 1.59
C LEU A 347 16.30 24.00 0.25
N LEU A 348 16.20 23.27 -0.85
CA LEU A 348 16.18 23.82 -2.21
C LEU A 348 14.88 23.44 -2.93
N CYS A 349 14.32 24.36 -3.74
CA CYS A 349 13.26 23.96 -4.66
C CYS A 349 13.84 23.08 -5.79
N ARG A 350 12.98 22.28 -6.45
CA ARG A 350 13.36 21.37 -7.55
C ARG A 350 14.26 22.04 -8.59
N THR A 351 13.87 23.22 -9.07
CA THR A 351 14.63 23.98 -10.09
C THR A 351 16.03 24.39 -9.60
N CYS A 352 16.15 24.82 -8.34
CA CYS A 352 17.44 25.21 -7.77
C CYS A 352 18.33 24.00 -7.51
N ASN A 353 17.75 22.90 -7.01
CA ASN A 353 18.48 21.66 -6.78
C ASN A 353 19.04 21.09 -8.10
N LEU A 354 18.21 21.02 -9.15
CA LEU A 354 18.62 20.59 -10.49
C LEU A 354 19.74 21.46 -11.08
N LYS A 355 19.68 22.78 -10.88
CA LYS A 355 20.72 23.71 -11.36
C LYS A 355 22.04 23.58 -10.60
N LYS A 356 21.96 23.33 -9.28
CA LYS A 356 23.13 23.17 -8.42
C LYS A 356 23.86 21.85 -8.73
N GLY A 357 23.16 20.72 -8.71
CA GLY A 357 23.79 19.41 -8.88
C GLY A 357 24.96 19.22 -7.90
N ASP A 358 26.14 18.86 -8.41
CA ASP A 358 27.38 18.70 -7.65
C ASP A 358 28.23 19.98 -7.55
N LYS A 359 27.65 21.13 -7.92
CA LYS A 359 28.31 22.44 -7.86
C LYS A 359 28.13 23.08 -6.47
N LEU A 360 29.00 24.05 -6.19
CA LEU A 360 28.91 24.88 -4.99
C LEU A 360 27.81 25.93 -5.15
#